data_AF-A0A379WUV9-F1
#
_entry.id   AF-A0A379WUV9-F1
#
_cell.length_a   1.000
_cell.length_b   1.000
_cell.length_c   1.000
_cell.angle_alpha   90.00
_cell.angle_beta   90.00
_cell.angle_gamma   90.00
#
_symmetry.space_group_name_H-M   'P 1'
#
loop_
_entity.id
_entity.type
_entity.pdbx_description
1 polymer ?
#
loop_
_entity_poly.entity_id
_entity_poly.type
_entity_poly.pdbx_seq_one_letter_code
_entity_poly.pdbx_strand_id
1 'polypeptide(L)' 'MSHNEKSPISPVHDTRESQPGLDSLAPSDGSHRPRQNRRRRARNQRPPAA' A
#
# COMPACT_ATOMS: atom_id res chain seq x y z
N MET A 1 -9.88 -15.72 -9.47
CA MET A 1 -9.96 -14.50 -8.65
C MET A 1 -10.14 -13.34 -9.60
N SER A 2 -11.31 -12.71 -9.61
CA SER A 2 -11.58 -11.54 -10.47
C SER A 2 -10.88 -10.34 -9.84
N HIS A 3 -9.74 -9.94 -10.38
CA HIS A 3 -9.27 -8.59 -10.14
C HIS A 3 -10.21 -7.69 -10.94
N ASN A 4 -11.01 -6.91 -10.22
CA ASN A 4 -11.83 -5.88 -10.81
C ASN A 4 -10.89 -4.82 -11.40
N GLU A 5 -10.52 -5.00 -12.67
CA GLU A 5 -9.62 -4.17 -13.47
C GLU A 5 -10.26 -2.80 -13.79
N LYS A 6 -10.74 -2.08 -12.76
CA LYS A 6 -10.97 -0.64 -12.92
C LYS A 6 -9.61 0.01 -13.01
N SER A 7 -9.33 0.68 -14.12
CA SER A 7 -8.15 1.55 -14.26
C SER A 7 -8.09 2.51 -13.07
N PRO A 8 -6.89 2.77 -12.51
CA PRO A 8 -6.75 3.75 -11.45
C PRO A 8 -7.18 5.13 -11.96
N ILE A 9 -8.13 5.77 -11.27
CA ILE A 9 -8.61 7.12 -11.57
C ILE A 9 -7.93 8.08 -10.58
N SER A 10 -7.33 9.16 -11.10
CA SER A 10 -6.80 10.23 -10.25
C SER A 10 -7.93 10.92 -9.48
N PRO A 11 -7.80 11.26 -8.19
CA PRO A 11 -8.84 11.97 -7.45
C PRO A 11 -9.06 13.43 -7.90
N VAL A 12 -8.07 14.05 -8.55
CA VAL A 12 -8.10 15.46 -8.98
C VAL A 12 -7.83 15.53 -10.49
N HIS A 13 -8.61 16.36 -11.19
CA HIS A 13 -8.59 16.49 -12.66
C HIS A 13 -8.61 17.95 -13.15
N ASP A 14 -8.42 18.92 -12.25
CA ASP A 14 -8.48 20.34 -12.57
C ASP A 14 -7.24 21.08 -12.05
N THR A 15 -7.22 22.40 -12.21
CA THR A 15 -6.07 23.25 -11.83
C THR A 15 -5.74 23.24 -10.34
N ARG A 16 -6.59 22.65 -9.48
CA ARG A 16 -6.29 22.47 -8.06
C ARG A 16 -5.19 21.45 -7.81
N GLU A 17 -4.86 20.59 -8.77
CA GLU A 17 -3.70 19.70 -8.69
C GLU A 17 -2.39 20.46 -8.43
N SER A 18 -2.31 21.71 -8.92
CA SER A 18 -1.15 22.58 -8.71
C SER A 18 -1.26 23.48 -7.46
N GLN A 19 -2.38 23.42 -6.73
CA GLN A 19 -2.58 24.24 -5.54
C GLN A 19 -2.15 23.50 -4.28
N PRO A 20 -1.49 24.19 -3.33
CA PRO A 20 -1.19 23.59 -2.03
C PRO A 20 -2.48 23.37 -1.23
N GLY A 21 -2.43 22.47 -0.23
CA GLY A 21 -3.56 22.24 0.66
C GLY A 21 -4.61 21.25 0.14
N LEU A 22 -4.22 20.34 -0.76
CA LEU A 22 -5.03 19.14 -0.99
C LEU A 22 -5.00 18.29 0.28
N ASP A 23 -6.18 17.94 0.80
CA ASP A 23 -6.35 17.05 1.95
C ASP A 23 -5.81 15.63 1.65
N SER A 24 -6.14 14.66 2.50
CA SER A 24 -5.73 13.27 2.29
C SER A 24 -6.31 12.68 0.99
N LEU A 25 -5.47 12.52 -0.02
CA LEU A 25 -5.78 11.84 -1.29
C LEU A 25 -5.48 10.33 -1.25
N ALA A 26 -5.05 9.81 -0.11
CA ALA A 26 -4.77 8.39 0.04
C ALA A 26 -6.06 7.55 -0.10
N PRO A 27 -6.03 6.42 -0.81
CA PRO A 27 -7.16 5.50 -0.86
C PRO A 27 -7.62 5.08 0.55
N SER A 28 -8.93 5.13 0.79
CA SER A 28 -9.54 4.83 2.09
C SER A 28 -9.31 3.41 2.58
N ASP A 29 -9.04 2.48 1.66
CA ASP A 29 -8.78 1.06 1.95
C ASP A 29 -7.34 0.79 2.43
N GLY A 30 -6.49 1.83 2.49
CA GLY A 30 -5.11 1.70 2.91
C GLY A 30 -4.23 0.93 1.92
N SER A 31 -4.69 0.69 0.69
CA SER A 31 -3.94 -0.02 -0.37
C SER A 31 -2.60 0.64 -0.72
N HIS A 32 -2.46 1.94 -0.44
CA HIS A 32 -1.19 2.67 -0.57
C HIS A 32 -0.09 2.17 0.39
N ARG A 33 -0.45 1.47 1.48
CA ARG A 33 0.52 1.04 2.49
C ARG A 33 1.24 -0.22 2.01
N PRO A 34 2.57 -0.29 2.13
CA PRO A 34 3.28 -1.52 1.83
C PRO A 34 2.77 -2.63 2.76
N ARG A 35 2.33 -3.74 2.19
CA ARG A 35 1.99 -4.93 2.98
C ARG A 35 3.26 -5.37 3.69
N GLN A 36 3.27 -5.24 5.02
CA GLN A 36 4.42 -5.60 5.85
C GLN A 36 4.69 -7.09 5.72
N ASN A 37 5.51 -7.48 4.75
CA ASN A 37 5.99 -8.85 4.64
C ASN A 37 7.05 -9.03 5.73
N ARG A 38 6.59 -9.36 6.95
CA ARG A 38 7.43 -9.64 8.13
C ARG A 38 8.21 -10.95 7.93
N ARG A 39 9.05 -11.04 6.90
CA ARG A 39 10.02 -12.12 6.70
C ARG A 39 11.34 -11.86 7.46
N ARG A 40 11.25 -11.51 8.74
CA ARG A 40 12.44 -11.30 9.60
C ARG A 40 12.45 -12.16 10.87
N ARG A 41 11.82 -13.34 10.86
CA ARG A 41 11.85 -14.26 12.03
C ARG A 41 11.89 -15.76 11.72
N ALA A 42 12.34 -16.18 10.54
CA ALA A 42 12.41 -17.62 10.20
C ALA A 42 13.81 -18.15 9.86
N ARG A 43 14.89 -17.37 10.04
CA ARG A 43 16.26 -17.82 9.72
C ARG A 43 17.11 -18.21 10.93
N ASN A 44 16.59 -18.08 12.15
CA ASN A 44 17.32 -18.37 13.41
C ASN A 44 16.66 -19.46 14.28
N GLN A 45 15.78 -20.32 13.71
CA GLN A 45 15.07 -21.38 14.45
C GLN A 45 15.68 -22.77 14.17
N ARG A 46 17.00 -22.93 14.22
CA ARG A 46 17.61 -24.28 14.35
C ARG A 46 17.69 -24.59 15.84
N PRO A 47 16.93 -25.57 16.37
CA PRO A 47 17.23 -26.08 17.70
C PRO A 47 18.57 -26.81 17.65
N PRO A 48 19.39 -26.76 18.73
CA PRO A 48 20.55 -27.64 18.83
C PRO A 48 20.05 -29.08 18.92
N ALA A 49 20.64 -29.95 18.11
CA ALA A 49 20.42 -31.40 18.24
C ALA A 49 21.00 -31.85 19.59
N ALA A 50 20.22 -32.62 20.34
CA ALA A 50 20.66 -33.35 21.52
C ALA A 50 20.82 -34.83 21.15
#